data_AF-A0A7V9RG09-F1
#
_entry.id   AF-A0A7V9RG09-F1
#
_cell.length_a   1.000
_cell.length_b   1.000
_cell.length_c   1.000
_cell.angle_alpha   90.00
_cell.angle_beta   90.00
_cell.angle_gamma   90.00
#
_symmetry.space_group_name_H-M   'P 1'
#
loop_
_entity.id
_entity.type
_entity.pdbx_description
1 polymer ?
#
loop_
_entity_poly.entity_id
_entity_poly.type
_entity_poly.pdbx_seq_one_letter_code
_entity_poly.pdbx_strand_id
1 'polypeptide(L)'
;LFDTTIVLWLSWRRTRLAAFAVVIGFHAATGYFFNIGMFPFIMTSSALIFFSPSWPRSVVRKPAPMLPITPFTPPHKFVVWVIAIHVAIQIALPLRHLVYPGSVLWNEDGMRFAWHVVVREKQGSVMFVAELANGKRLEIPPSNYLTPRQEREMGGQPDLILQLAREIGRDLHGRGMRDFGIHAITRVSLNGRAPATMIDPEVDLLEVSDFGSRTWVLDAPEERSPHVLPLRKR
;
A
#
# COMPACT_ATOMS: atom_id res chain seq x y z
N LEU A 1 23.82 -0.18 -0.17
CA LEU A 1 24.97 0.68 0.17
C LEU A 1 24.55 2.14 0.34
N PHE A 2 23.89 2.73 -0.66
CA PHE A 2 23.42 4.11 -0.59
C PHE A 2 22.52 4.35 0.65
N ASP A 3 21.37 3.67 0.75
CA ASP A 3 20.40 3.91 1.82
C ASP A 3 20.95 3.67 3.23
N THR A 4 21.84 2.68 3.37
CA THR A 4 22.44 2.31 4.66
C THR A 4 23.50 3.30 5.13
N THR A 5 24.08 4.10 4.24
CA THR A 5 25.20 5.01 4.58
C THR A 5 24.81 6.48 4.51
N ILE A 6 23.80 6.84 3.73
CA ILE A 6 23.44 8.24 3.46
C ILE A 6 23.07 9.03 4.72
N VAL A 7 22.48 8.36 5.72
CA VAL A 7 22.16 8.95 7.03
C VAL A 7 23.41 9.49 7.74
N LEU A 8 24.54 8.78 7.67
CA LEU A 8 25.80 9.20 8.31
C LEU A 8 26.35 10.46 7.62
N TRP A 9 26.30 10.48 6.29
CA TRP A 9 26.79 11.59 5.47
C TRP A 9 25.92 12.85 5.57
N LEU A 10 24.59 12.69 5.71
CA LEU A 10 23.66 13.80 5.96
C LEU A 10 23.81 14.34 7.40
N SER A 11 24.08 13.46 8.36
CA SER A 11 24.29 13.85 9.76
C SER A 11 25.55 14.68 9.93
N TRP A 12 26.63 14.33 9.21
CA TRP A 12 27.89 15.08 9.29
C TRP A 12 27.82 16.42 8.54
N ARG A 13 27.95 17.52 9.29
CA ARG A 13 27.82 18.90 8.79
C ARG A 13 28.69 19.21 7.55
N ARG A 14 29.90 18.62 7.46
CA ARG A 14 30.85 18.89 6.36
C ARG A 14 30.40 18.28 5.03
N THR A 15 29.75 17.13 5.07
CA THR A 15 29.35 16.38 3.88
C THR A 15 27.89 16.56 3.53
N ARG A 16 27.08 17.13 4.41
CA ARG A 16 25.62 17.23 4.29
C ARG A 16 25.13 17.77 2.95
N LEU A 17 25.69 18.87 2.46
CA LEU A 17 25.21 19.47 1.19
C LEU A 17 25.53 18.57 -0.01
N ALA A 18 26.74 18.01 -0.06
CA ALA A 18 27.13 17.05 -1.08
C ALA A 18 26.28 15.78 -0.99
N ALA A 19 26.06 15.24 0.21
CA ALA A 19 25.20 14.09 0.46
C ALA A 19 23.76 14.34 0.00
N PHE A 20 23.22 15.53 0.28
CA PHE A 20 21.89 15.91 -0.17
C PHE A 20 21.78 16.06 -1.69
N ALA A 21 22.82 16.57 -2.35
CA ALA A 21 22.87 16.58 -3.82
C ALA A 21 22.85 15.15 -4.39
N VAL A 22 23.57 14.21 -3.76
CA VAL A 22 23.50 12.78 -4.12
C VAL A 22 22.10 12.20 -3.87
N VAL A 23 21.43 12.57 -2.77
CA VAL A 23 20.02 12.18 -2.49
C VAL A 23 19.10 12.63 -3.62
N ILE A 24 19.21 13.90 -4.05
CA ILE A 24 18.42 14.43 -5.17
C ILE A 24 18.71 13.64 -6.44
N GLY A 25 19.98 13.45 -6.79
CA GLY A 25 20.37 12.73 -8.01
C GLY A 25 19.91 11.27 -8.00
N PHE A 26 20.10 10.57 -6.88
CA PHE A 26 19.66 9.19 -6.70
C PHE A 26 18.14 9.08 -6.83
N HIS A 27 17.37 9.92 -6.12
CA HIS A 27 15.92 9.87 -6.19
C HIS A 27 15.38 10.30 -7.56
N ALA A 28 15.98 11.29 -8.22
CA ALA A 28 15.64 11.65 -9.59
C ALA A 28 15.86 10.47 -10.55
N ALA A 29 17.00 9.77 -10.44
CA ALA A 29 17.27 8.57 -11.23
C ALA A 29 16.25 7.46 -10.93
N THR A 30 15.96 7.17 -9.66
CA THR A 30 14.96 6.14 -9.32
C THR A 30 13.55 6.51 -9.80
N GLY A 31 13.17 7.79 -9.75
CA GLY A 31 11.89 8.26 -10.28
C GLY A 31 11.81 8.11 -11.79
N TYR A 32 12.90 8.43 -12.50
CA TYR A 32 12.99 8.28 -13.95
C TYR A 32 12.92 6.82 -14.39
N PHE A 33 13.66 5.91 -13.73
CA PHE A 33 13.75 4.51 -14.16
C PHE A 33 12.58 3.64 -13.70
N PHE A 34 12.00 3.88 -12.52
CA PHE A 34 11.06 2.94 -11.89
C PHE A 34 9.63 3.45 -11.76
N ASN A 35 9.34 4.73 -12.07
CA ASN A 35 8.00 5.33 -12.00
C ASN A 35 7.24 4.99 -10.69
N ILE A 36 7.92 5.11 -9.55
CA ILE A 36 7.42 4.76 -8.21
C ILE A 36 6.55 5.87 -7.58
N GLY A 37 5.86 6.66 -8.41
CA GLY A 37 4.95 7.72 -7.98
C GLY A 37 5.62 8.84 -7.18
N MET A 38 4.97 9.26 -6.08
CA MET A 38 5.42 10.39 -5.25
C MET A 38 6.61 10.08 -4.34
N PHE A 39 7.05 8.82 -4.25
CA PHE A 39 8.10 8.39 -3.34
C PHE A 39 9.40 9.21 -3.48
N PRO A 40 9.97 9.44 -4.68
CA PRO A 40 11.22 10.19 -4.83
C PRO A 40 11.12 11.61 -4.28
N PHE A 41 9.96 12.25 -4.49
CA PHE A 41 9.69 13.59 -3.98
C PHE A 41 9.60 13.59 -2.45
N ILE A 42 8.78 12.70 -1.87
CA ILE A 42 8.58 12.61 -0.42
C ILE A 42 9.91 12.32 0.29
N MET A 43 10.71 11.37 -0.21
CA MET A 43 11.98 11.01 0.41
C MET A 43 13.00 12.16 0.34
N THR A 44 13.10 12.81 -0.82
CA THR A 44 14.01 13.96 -1.00
C THR A 44 13.61 15.12 -0.08
N SER A 45 12.30 15.44 0.01
CA SER A 45 11.80 16.47 0.91
C SER A 45 12.01 16.11 2.39
N SER A 46 11.81 14.84 2.75
CA SER A 46 11.99 14.37 4.13
C SER A 46 13.44 14.45 4.59
N ALA A 47 14.41 14.26 3.68
CA ALA A 47 15.83 14.40 3.98
C ALA A 47 16.22 15.83 4.44
N LEU A 48 15.36 16.84 4.25
CA LEU A 48 15.56 18.17 4.82
C LEU A 48 15.58 18.17 6.36
N ILE A 49 15.08 17.11 7.03
CA ILE A 49 15.17 16.95 8.48
C ILE A 49 16.62 16.95 9.00
N PHE A 50 17.59 16.58 8.16
CA PHE A 50 19.01 16.60 8.51
C PHE A 50 19.63 18.00 8.47
N PHE A 51 18.92 18.99 7.91
CA PHE A 51 19.37 20.38 7.89
C PHE A 51 19.03 21.08 9.22
N SER A 52 19.84 22.08 9.56
CA SER A 52 19.62 22.85 10.79
C SER A 52 18.28 23.59 10.72
N PRO A 53 17.51 23.69 11.83
CA PRO A 53 16.31 24.53 11.91
C PRO A 53 16.57 26.02 11.65
N SER A 54 17.84 26.43 11.65
CA SER A 54 18.28 27.76 11.23
C SER A 54 18.18 27.96 9.73
N TRP A 55 18.00 26.91 8.92
CA TRP A 55 17.72 26.98 7.49
C TRP A 55 16.25 26.62 7.24
N PRO A 56 15.51 27.37 6.39
CA PRO A 56 15.94 28.53 5.62
C PRO A 56 15.90 29.84 6.42
N ARG A 57 15.64 29.82 7.75
CA ARG A 57 15.50 31.03 8.58
C ARG A 57 16.69 32.00 8.50
N SER A 58 17.89 31.53 8.19
CA SER A 58 19.11 32.34 8.02
C SER A 58 19.14 33.12 6.71
N VAL A 59 18.31 32.76 5.72
CA VAL A 59 18.15 33.50 4.45
C VAL A 59 17.34 34.78 4.71
N VAL A 60 16.41 34.74 5.67
CA VAL A 60 15.69 35.90 6.18
C VAL A 60 16.34 36.32 7.50
N ARG A 61 17.50 37.00 7.43
CA ARG A 61 18.23 37.49 8.62
C ARG A 61 17.32 38.38 9.48
N LYS A 62 16.65 37.80 10.47
CA LYS A 62 16.24 38.50 11.68
C LYS A 62 17.15 38.00 12.81
N PRO A 63 17.79 38.89 13.57
CA PRO A 63 18.55 38.47 14.75
C PRO A 63 17.59 37.77 15.69
N ALA A 64 17.74 36.46 15.86
CA ALA A 64 17.00 35.72 16.87
C ALA A 64 17.67 36.00 18.22
N PRO A 65 16.91 36.40 19.25
CA PRO A 65 17.46 36.57 20.59
C PRO A 65 18.05 35.24 21.06
N MET A 66 19.20 35.31 21.74
CA MET A 66 19.75 34.14 22.45
C MET A 66 18.74 33.73 23.52
N LEU A 67 18.04 32.62 23.28
CA LEU A 67 17.17 32.04 24.29
C LEU A 67 18.06 31.48 25.41
N PRO A 68 17.71 31.72 26.68
CA PRO A 68 18.42 31.10 27.79
C PRO A 68 18.37 29.58 27.63
N ILE A 69 19.52 28.92 27.83
CA ILE A 69 19.59 27.47 27.85
C ILE A 69 18.76 27.00 29.04
N THR A 70 17.58 26.49 28.77
CA THR A 70 16.75 25.89 29.81
C THR A 70 17.39 24.55 30.22
N PRO A 71 17.56 24.29 31.53
CA PRO A 71 18.03 22.98 31.98
C PRO A 71 17.05 21.92 31.49
N PHE A 72 17.57 20.79 31.02
CA PHE A 72 16.74 19.67 30.60
C PHE A 72 15.86 19.25 31.76
N THR A 73 14.57 19.50 31.65
CA THR A 73 13.57 18.99 32.57
C THR A 73 13.13 17.63 32.03
N PRO A 74 13.16 16.56 32.85
CA PRO A 74 12.70 15.26 32.39
C PRO A 74 11.26 15.40 31.90
N PRO A 75 10.91 14.79 30.75
CA PRO A 75 9.57 14.90 30.21
C PRO A 75 8.56 14.40 31.25
N HIS A 76 7.44 15.11 31.38
CA HIS A 76 6.36 14.71 32.26
C HIS A 76 5.96 13.25 31.95
N LYS A 77 5.63 12.44 32.97
CA LYS A 77 5.31 11.01 32.81
C LYS A 77 4.26 10.77 31.71
N PHE A 78 3.31 11.71 31.56
CA PHE A 78 2.34 11.71 30.47
C PHE A 78 2.97 11.72 29.06
N VAL A 79 3.97 12.57 28.82
CA VAL A 79 4.66 12.67 27.53
C VAL A 79 5.39 11.37 27.22
N VAL A 80 6.03 10.77 28.22
CA VAL A 80 6.68 9.45 28.08
C VAL A 80 5.66 8.38 27.67
N TRP A 81 4.49 8.35 28.32
CA TRP A 81 3.41 7.43 27.97
C TRP A 81 2.89 7.64 26.55
N VAL A 82 2.67 8.89 26.13
CA VAL A 82 2.23 9.20 24.76
C VAL A 82 3.25 8.70 23.73
N ILE A 83 4.55 8.94 23.97
CA ILE A 83 5.62 8.44 23.09
C ILE A 83 5.65 6.91 23.08
N ALA A 84 5.54 6.27 24.26
CA ALA A 84 5.54 4.82 24.37
C ALA A 84 4.37 4.18 23.60
N ILE A 85 3.16 4.74 23.74
CA ILE A 85 1.97 4.31 22.99
C ILE A 85 2.19 4.52 21.49
N HIS A 86 2.72 5.67 21.08
CA HIS A 86 3.01 5.93 19.67
C HIS A 86 3.98 4.89 19.08
N VAL A 87 5.09 4.61 19.77
CA VAL A 87 6.06 3.60 19.35
C VAL A 87 5.42 2.21 19.30
N ALA A 88 4.62 1.86 20.29
CA ALA A 88 3.89 0.58 20.30
C ALA A 88 2.97 0.45 19.08
N ILE A 89 2.24 1.51 18.71
CA ILE A 89 1.38 1.52 17.51
C ILE A 89 2.23 1.38 16.24
N GLN A 90 3.35 2.10 16.12
CA GLN A 90 4.24 2.04 14.95
C GLN A 90 4.89 0.66 14.74
N ILE A 91 4.96 -0.16 15.78
CA ILE A 91 5.46 -1.54 15.71
C ILE A 91 4.30 -2.53 15.49
N ALA A 92 3.21 -2.38 16.26
CA ALA A 92 2.08 -3.29 16.21
C ALA A 92 1.34 -3.22 14.86
N LEU A 93 1.17 -2.02 14.30
CA LEU A 93 0.41 -1.84 13.06
C LEU A 93 1.07 -2.57 11.87
N PRO A 94 2.38 -2.45 11.61
CA PRO A 94 3.04 -3.23 10.56
C PRO A 94 3.05 -4.73 10.82
N LEU A 95 3.21 -5.17 12.08
CA LEU A 95 3.27 -6.59 12.45
C LEU A 95 1.91 -7.27 12.55
N ARG A 96 0.80 -6.51 12.48
CA ARG A 96 -0.57 -7.08 12.63
C ARG A 96 -0.90 -8.17 11.62
N HIS A 97 -0.24 -8.20 10.46
CA HIS A 97 -0.46 -9.22 9.44
C HIS A 97 -0.12 -10.63 9.95
N LEU A 98 0.72 -10.76 10.98
CA LEU A 98 1.07 -12.04 11.63
C LEU A 98 -0.10 -12.68 12.40
N VAL A 99 -1.14 -11.89 12.72
CA VAL A 99 -2.33 -12.37 13.44
C VAL A 99 -3.32 -13.04 12.48
N TYR A 100 -3.28 -12.69 11.20
CA TYR A 100 -4.20 -13.21 10.21
C TYR A 100 -3.70 -14.53 9.61
N PRO A 101 -4.58 -15.51 9.40
CA PRO A 101 -4.19 -16.76 8.76
C PRO A 101 -3.89 -16.56 7.27
N GLY A 102 -3.20 -17.54 6.69
CA GLY A 102 -2.91 -17.58 5.26
C GLY A 102 -1.80 -16.63 4.81
N SER A 103 -1.69 -16.46 3.50
CA SER A 103 -0.64 -15.65 2.89
C SER A 103 -1.09 -14.19 2.75
N VAL A 104 -0.46 -13.28 3.50
CA VAL A 104 -0.68 -11.82 3.36
C VAL A 104 -0.42 -11.32 1.94
N LEU A 105 0.48 -11.98 1.20
CA LEU A 105 0.75 -11.62 -0.20
C LEU A 105 -0.46 -11.89 -1.09
N TRP A 106 -1.34 -12.82 -0.71
CA TRP A 106 -2.52 -13.26 -1.45
C TRP A 106 -3.82 -12.67 -0.90
N ASN A 107 -4.15 -12.90 0.38
CA ASN A 107 -5.40 -12.41 0.97
C ASN A 107 -5.37 -10.92 1.34
N GLU A 108 -4.18 -10.34 1.46
CA GLU A 108 -3.95 -8.95 1.84
C GLU A 108 -4.44 -8.56 3.24
N ASP A 109 -4.66 -9.55 4.10
CA ASP A 109 -5.02 -9.33 5.50
C ASP A 109 -3.86 -8.68 6.24
N GLY A 110 -4.06 -7.44 6.70
CA GLY A 110 -3.00 -6.66 7.33
C GLY A 110 -1.92 -6.13 6.40
N MET A 111 -2.04 -6.26 5.06
CA MET A 111 -1.01 -5.84 4.10
C MET A 111 -0.72 -4.34 4.14
N ARG A 112 -1.74 -3.49 4.22
CA ARG A 112 -1.53 -2.03 4.31
C ARG A 112 -0.68 -1.70 5.52
N PHE A 113 0.34 -0.86 5.39
CA PHE A 113 1.29 -0.52 6.46
C PHE A 113 2.17 -1.67 6.96
N ALA A 114 2.08 -2.90 6.42
CA ALA A 114 3.06 -3.93 6.71
C ALA A 114 4.44 -3.53 6.16
N TRP A 115 5.51 -4.02 6.78
CA TRP A 115 6.88 -3.82 6.30
C TRP A 115 7.23 -4.73 5.12
N HIS A 116 6.32 -4.87 4.16
CA HIS A 116 6.51 -5.60 2.92
C HIS A 116 6.69 -4.61 1.77
N VAL A 117 7.90 -4.55 1.23
CA VAL A 117 8.25 -3.66 0.11
C VAL A 117 8.63 -4.53 -1.09
N VAL A 118 7.88 -4.41 -2.18
CA VAL A 118 8.15 -5.06 -3.48
C VAL A 118 8.40 -6.57 -3.36
N VAL A 119 7.57 -7.26 -2.57
CA VAL A 119 7.61 -8.73 -2.37
C VAL A 119 6.56 -9.47 -3.19
N ARG A 120 5.65 -8.73 -3.84
CA ARG A 120 4.59 -9.28 -4.67
C ARG A 120 4.35 -8.48 -5.93
N GLU A 121 3.96 -9.20 -6.97
CA GLU A 121 3.30 -8.73 -8.16
C GLU A 121 2.06 -9.59 -8.37
N LYS A 122 0.89 -8.94 -8.50
CA LYS A 122 -0.35 -9.61 -8.85
C LYS A 122 -0.88 -9.06 -10.15
N GLN A 123 -1.36 -9.96 -10.99
CA GLN A 123 -2.10 -9.62 -12.19
C GLN A 123 -3.36 -10.45 -12.19
N GLY A 124 -4.51 -9.82 -12.34
CA GLY A 124 -5.78 -10.53 -12.27
C GLY A 124 -6.83 -9.98 -13.21
N SER A 125 -7.72 -10.87 -13.63
CA SER A 125 -8.94 -10.57 -14.37
C SER A 125 -10.15 -10.84 -13.48
N VAL A 126 -11.10 -9.91 -13.46
CA VAL A 126 -12.29 -9.96 -12.61
C VAL A 126 -13.51 -9.70 -13.48
N MET A 127 -14.53 -10.55 -13.35
CA MET A 127 -15.87 -10.33 -13.90
C MET A 127 -16.87 -10.35 -12.76
N PHE A 128 -17.68 -9.30 -12.64
CA PHE A 128 -18.77 -9.31 -11.66
C PHE A 128 -20.00 -9.95 -12.26
N VAL A 129 -20.76 -10.66 -11.43
CA VAL A 129 -22.03 -11.28 -11.82
C VAL A 129 -23.08 -10.86 -10.81
N ALA A 130 -24.12 -10.18 -11.28
CA ALA A 130 -25.32 -9.97 -10.49
C ALA A 130 -26.26 -11.16 -10.69
N GLU A 131 -26.54 -11.90 -9.62
CA GLU A 131 -27.47 -13.01 -9.62
C GLU A 131 -28.81 -12.55 -9.05
N LEU A 132 -29.84 -12.54 -9.90
CA LEU A 132 -31.18 -12.11 -9.55
C LEU A 132 -31.97 -13.26 -8.91
N ALA A 133 -32.97 -12.93 -8.08
CA ALA A 133 -33.84 -13.93 -7.44
C ALA A 133 -34.54 -14.91 -8.40
N ASN A 134 -34.66 -14.57 -9.69
CA ASN A 134 -35.21 -15.45 -10.73
C ASN A 134 -34.18 -16.40 -11.37
N GLY A 135 -32.95 -16.46 -10.82
CA GLY A 135 -31.84 -17.26 -11.33
C GLY A 135 -31.14 -16.67 -12.55
N LYS A 136 -31.54 -15.49 -13.04
CA LYS A 136 -30.86 -14.82 -14.14
C LYS A 136 -29.56 -14.21 -13.66
N ARG A 137 -28.47 -14.50 -14.38
CA ARG A 137 -27.15 -13.93 -14.15
C ARG A 137 -26.86 -12.82 -15.16
N LEU A 138 -26.42 -11.67 -14.65
CA LEU A 138 -26.02 -10.52 -15.44
C LEU A 138 -24.53 -10.28 -15.25
N GLU A 139 -23.76 -10.44 -16.32
CA GLU A 139 -22.33 -10.15 -16.31
C GLU A 139 -22.09 -8.64 -16.39
N ILE A 140 -21.23 -8.15 -15.50
CA ILE A 140 -20.93 -6.73 -15.34
C ILE A 140 -19.40 -6.59 -15.41
N PRO A 141 -18.84 -6.24 -16.59
CA PRO A 141 -17.42 -6.01 -16.70
C PRO A 141 -17.00 -4.77 -15.90
N PRO A 142 -15.83 -4.80 -15.21
CA PRO A 142 -15.35 -3.65 -14.43
C PRO A 142 -15.14 -2.39 -15.26
N SER A 143 -14.86 -2.54 -16.56
CA SER A 143 -14.68 -1.44 -17.52
C SER A 143 -15.92 -0.55 -17.69
N ASN A 144 -17.11 -0.99 -17.23
CA ASN A 144 -18.31 -0.16 -17.15
C ASN A 144 -18.20 0.95 -16.06
N TYR A 145 -17.35 0.76 -15.05
CA TYR A 145 -17.19 1.67 -13.91
C TYR A 145 -15.78 2.25 -13.78
N LEU A 146 -14.77 1.51 -14.26
CA LEU A 146 -13.37 1.82 -14.03
C LEU A 146 -12.65 2.18 -15.32
N THR A 147 -11.68 3.09 -15.20
CA THR A 147 -10.68 3.28 -16.25
C THR A 147 -9.77 2.05 -16.35
N PRO A 148 -9.11 1.80 -17.50
CA PRO A 148 -8.20 0.66 -17.66
C PRO A 148 -7.08 0.61 -16.61
N ARG A 149 -6.67 1.75 -16.07
CA ARG A 149 -5.66 1.81 -15.00
C ARG A 149 -6.23 1.31 -13.67
N GLN A 150 -7.44 1.75 -13.31
CA GLN A 150 -8.10 1.33 -12.07
C GLN A 150 -8.48 -0.14 -12.12
N GLU A 151 -8.90 -0.65 -13.28
CA GLU A 151 -9.22 -2.07 -13.47
C GLU A 151 -8.00 -2.96 -13.24
N ARG A 152 -6.84 -2.59 -13.81
CA ARG A 152 -5.57 -3.31 -13.56
C ARG A 152 -5.17 -3.30 -12.09
N GLU A 153 -5.34 -2.16 -11.41
CA GLU A 153 -5.03 -2.02 -9.99
C GLU A 153 -5.96 -2.89 -9.11
N MET A 154 -7.26 -2.87 -9.42
CA MET A 154 -8.30 -3.63 -8.73
C MET A 154 -8.16 -5.14 -8.92
N GLY A 155 -7.76 -5.60 -10.11
CA GLY A 155 -7.77 -7.02 -10.48
C GLY A 155 -6.98 -7.95 -9.56
N GLY A 156 -6.01 -7.43 -8.80
CA GLY A 156 -5.23 -8.20 -7.82
C GLY A 156 -5.60 -7.95 -6.35
N GLN A 157 -6.48 -6.98 -6.05
CA GLN A 157 -6.71 -6.46 -4.70
C GLN A 157 -8.13 -6.79 -4.22
N PRO A 158 -8.29 -7.74 -3.26
CA PRO A 158 -9.58 -8.15 -2.77
C PRO A 158 -10.45 -6.99 -2.28
N ASP A 159 -9.86 -6.04 -1.55
CA ASP A 159 -10.61 -4.91 -0.99
C ASP A 159 -11.11 -3.93 -2.05
N LEU A 160 -10.41 -3.76 -3.17
CA LEU A 160 -10.89 -2.97 -4.31
C LEU A 160 -11.98 -3.72 -5.08
N ILE A 161 -11.89 -5.04 -5.20
CA ILE A 161 -12.95 -5.89 -5.77
C ILE A 161 -14.23 -5.73 -4.93
N LEU A 162 -14.11 -5.83 -3.60
CA LEU A 162 -15.24 -5.67 -2.67
C LEU A 162 -15.84 -4.26 -2.74
N GLN A 163 -15.01 -3.22 -2.79
CA GLN A 163 -15.48 -1.84 -2.94
C GLN A 163 -16.27 -1.64 -4.24
N LEU A 164 -15.78 -2.19 -5.36
CA LEU A 164 -16.49 -2.11 -6.64
C LEU A 164 -17.77 -2.94 -6.63
N ALA A 165 -17.78 -4.14 -6.04
CA ALA A 165 -19.00 -4.94 -5.89
C ALA A 165 -20.12 -4.15 -5.19
N ARG A 166 -19.78 -3.42 -4.12
CA ARG A 166 -20.74 -2.57 -3.41
C ARG A 166 -21.16 -1.33 -4.19
N GLU A 167 -20.27 -0.73 -4.98
CA GLU A 167 -20.65 0.36 -5.90
C GLU A 167 -21.63 -0.14 -6.96
N ILE A 168 -21.35 -1.31 -7.57
CA ILE A 168 -22.27 -1.96 -8.50
C ILE A 168 -23.61 -2.20 -7.82
N GLY A 169 -23.62 -2.77 -6.61
CA GLY A 169 -24.85 -2.97 -5.85
C GLY A 169 -25.64 -1.68 -5.61
N ARG A 170 -24.95 -0.58 -5.24
CA ARG A 170 -25.59 0.74 -5.10
C ARG A 170 -26.18 1.26 -6.41
N ASP A 171 -25.48 1.12 -7.52
CA ASP A 171 -25.95 1.53 -8.85
C ASP A 171 -27.18 0.71 -9.30
N LEU A 172 -27.13 -0.62 -9.17
CA LEU A 172 -28.27 -1.49 -9.52
C LEU A 172 -29.50 -1.18 -8.65
N HIS A 173 -29.30 -0.92 -7.35
CA HIS A 173 -30.38 -0.51 -6.46
C HIS A 173 -30.97 0.85 -6.87
N GLY A 174 -30.12 1.81 -7.25
CA GLY A 174 -30.54 3.11 -7.78
C GLY A 174 -31.34 3.02 -9.08
N ARG A 175 -31.12 1.97 -9.87
CA ARG A 175 -31.89 1.64 -11.09
C ARG A 175 -33.19 0.88 -10.81
N GLY A 176 -33.53 0.67 -9.53
CA GLY A 176 -34.77 0.02 -9.10
C GLY A 176 -34.70 -1.51 -9.07
N MET A 177 -33.53 -2.12 -9.27
CA MET A 177 -33.36 -3.55 -9.05
C MET A 177 -33.35 -3.87 -7.56
N ARG A 178 -34.01 -4.97 -7.20
CA ARG A 178 -34.09 -5.50 -5.83
C ARG A 178 -33.81 -6.99 -5.86
N ASP A 179 -33.48 -7.54 -4.70
CA ASP A 179 -33.32 -8.99 -4.47
C ASP A 179 -32.30 -9.62 -5.44
N PHE A 180 -31.04 -9.19 -5.30
CA PHE A 180 -29.89 -9.71 -6.05
C PHE A 180 -28.65 -9.82 -5.16
N GLY A 181 -27.78 -10.77 -5.47
CA GLY A 181 -26.44 -10.88 -4.92
C GLY A 181 -25.38 -10.47 -5.95
N ILE A 182 -24.22 -10.00 -5.47
CA ILE A 182 -23.08 -9.67 -6.35
C ILE A 182 -21.93 -10.63 -6.07
N HIS A 183 -21.58 -11.40 -7.10
CA HIS A 183 -20.48 -12.35 -7.07
C HIS A 183 -19.33 -11.89 -7.96
N ALA A 184 -18.13 -12.40 -7.74
CA ALA A 184 -16.97 -12.10 -8.57
C ALA A 184 -16.28 -13.37 -9.07
N ILE A 185 -16.19 -13.51 -10.38
CA ILE A 185 -15.37 -14.54 -11.03
C ILE A 185 -13.97 -13.95 -11.19
N THR A 186 -13.00 -14.53 -10.49
CA THR A 186 -11.64 -14.01 -10.45
C THR A 186 -10.61 -15.03 -10.92
N ARG A 187 -9.59 -14.54 -11.63
CA ARG A 187 -8.37 -15.30 -11.95
C ARG A 187 -7.17 -14.41 -11.71
N VAL A 188 -6.35 -14.76 -10.73
CA VAL A 188 -5.23 -13.94 -10.29
C VAL A 188 -3.94 -14.77 -10.28
N SER A 189 -2.90 -14.22 -10.90
CA SER A 189 -1.52 -14.73 -10.79
C SER A 189 -0.79 -13.98 -9.68
N LEU A 190 0.04 -14.69 -8.92
CA LEU A 190 0.93 -14.11 -7.91
C LEU A 190 2.38 -14.48 -8.25
N ASN A 191 3.23 -13.47 -8.48
CA ASN A 191 4.66 -13.63 -8.79
C ASN A 191 4.93 -14.63 -9.93
N GLY A 192 4.12 -14.56 -11.00
CA GLY A 192 4.27 -15.39 -12.20
C GLY A 192 3.76 -16.82 -12.08
N ARG A 193 3.13 -17.20 -10.97
CA ARG A 193 2.43 -18.50 -10.84
C ARG A 193 1.22 -18.61 -11.78
N ALA A 194 0.76 -19.84 -12.03
CA ALA A 194 -0.48 -20.06 -12.76
C ALA A 194 -1.67 -19.31 -12.11
N PRO A 195 -2.57 -18.69 -12.89
CA PRO A 195 -3.72 -17.97 -12.33
C PRO A 195 -4.68 -18.87 -11.56
N ALA A 196 -4.92 -18.54 -10.31
CA ALA A 196 -5.87 -19.22 -9.43
C ALA A 196 -7.09 -18.35 -9.15
N THR A 197 -8.19 -18.98 -8.75
CA THR A 197 -9.37 -18.26 -8.24
C THR A 197 -9.01 -17.62 -6.90
N MET A 198 -9.24 -16.31 -6.76
CA MET A 198 -8.87 -15.56 -5.55
C MET A 198 -10.08 -15.33 -4.65
N ILE A 199 -11.21 -14.93 -5.23
CA ILE A 199 -12.47 -14.69 -4.52
C ILE A 199 -13.38 -15.91 -4.70
N ASP A 200 -14.00 -16.36 -3.63
CA ASP A 200 -15.01 -17.43 -3.69
C ASP A 200 -16.19 -16.98 -4.57
N PRO A 201 -16.47 -17.65 -5.71
CA PRO A 201 -17.51 -17.24 -6.63
C PRO A 201 -18.92 -17.43 -6.06
N GLU A 202 -19.11 -18.23 -5.01
CA GLU A 202 -20.42 -18.51 -4.41
C GLU A 202 -20.79 -17.51 -3.31
N VAL A 203 -19.84 -16.68 -2.85
CA VAL A 203 -20.08 -15.67 -1.81
C VAL A 203 -20.70 -14.42 -2.41
N ASP A 204 -21.79 -13.94 -1.81
CA ASP A 204 -22.32 -12.61 -2.09
C ASP A 204 -21.47 -11.54 -1.41
N LEU A 205 -20.79 -10.73 -2.22
CA LEU A 205 -19.91 -9.66 -1.78
C LEU A 205 -20.66 -8.50 -1.12
N LEU A 206 -21.99 -8.40 -1.26
CA LEU A 206 -22.78 -7.39 -0.57
C LEU A 206 -22.96 -7.70 0.92
N GLU A 207 -22.89 -8.97 1.32
CA GLU A 207 -23.06 -9.42 2.71
C GLU A 207 -21.74 -9.50 3.48
N VAL A 208 -20.61 -9.38 2.77
CA VAL A 208 -19.26 -9.49 3.34
C VAL A 208 -18.91 -8.29 4.22
N SER A 209 -18.34 -8.56 5.39
CA SER A 209 -17.78 -7.56 6.31
C SER A 209 -16.41 -7.03 5.84
N ASP A 210 -16.14 -5.75 6.12
CA ASP A 210 -14.81 -5.13 5.92
C ASP A 210 -13.82 -5.45 7.03
N PHE A 211 -14.31 -5.91 8.17
CA PHE A 211 -13.50 -6.13 9.37
C PHE A 211 -13.22 -7.61 9.59
N GLY A 212 -12.02 -7.90 10.09
CA GLY A 212 -11.57 -9.25 10.39
C GLY A 212 -10.81 -9.90 9.23
N SER A 213 -10.64 -11.21 9.33
CA SER A 213 -9.97 -11.98 8.27
C SER A 213 -10.93 -12.20 7.10
N ARG A 214 -10.39 -12.12 5.88
CA ARG A 214 -11.18 -12.30 4.66
C ARG A 214 -11.43 -13.78 4.36
N THR A 215 -12.47 -14.34 4.98
CA THR A 215 -12.88 -15.74 4.76
C THR A 215 -13.42 -16.03 3.36
N TRP A 216 -13.76 -14.97 2.60
CA TRP A 216 -14.25 -15.01 1.23
C TRP A 216 -13.12 -14.93 0.18
N VAL A 217 -11.87 -14.79 0.63
CA VAL A 217 -10.68 -14.90 -0.22
C VAL A 217 -10.11 -16.31 -0.05
N LEU A 218 -10.07 -17.06 -1.14
CA LEU A 218 -9.57 -18.44 -1.17
C LEU A 218 -8.07 -18.49 -0.93
N ASP A 219 -7.57 -19.68 -0.59
CA ASP A 219 -6.16 -19.90 -0.34
C ASP A 219 -5.28 -19.65 -1.57
N ALA A 220 -4.04 -19.23 -1.31
CA ALA A 220 -3.06 -18.99 -2.35
C ALA A 220 -2.72 -20.31 -3.08
N PRO A 221 -2.43 -20.28 -4.39
CA PRO A 221 -1.96 -21.46 -5.09
C PRO A 221 -0.64 -21.98 -4.46
N GLU A 222 -0.62 -23.26 -4.09
CA GLU A 222 0.53 -23.92 -3.45
C GLU A 222 1.71 -24.14 -4.41
N GLU A 223 1.49 -24.00 -5.72
CA GLU A 223 2.50 -24.25 -6.73
C GLU A 223 3.72 -23.33 -6.55
N ARG A 224 4.92 -23.90 -6.64
CA ARG A 224 6.16 -23.12 -6.53
C ARG A 224 6.19 -22.09 -7.65
N SER A 225 6.62 -20.87 -7.31
CA SER A 225 6.88 -19.86 -8.33
C SER A 225 7.84 -20.45 -9.37
N PRO A 226 7.54 -20.37 -10.67
CA PRO A 226 8.49 -20.79 -11.68
C PRO A 226 9.78 -20.00 -11.43
N HIS A 227 10.90 -20.70 -11.27
CA HIS A 227 12.21 -20.04 -11.32
C HIS A 227 12.24 -19.31 -12.66
N VAL A 228 12.26 -17.98 -12.63
CA VAL A 228 12.43 -17.18 -13.84
C VAL A 228 13.78 -17.58 -14.41
N LEU A 229 13.77 -18.50 -15.38
CA LEU A 229 14.96 -18.78 -16.17
C LEU A 229 15.37 -17.44 -16.78
N PRO A 230 16.63 -17.00 -16.62
CA PRO A 230 17.04 -15.70 -17.10
C PRO A 230 16.67 -15.58 -18.58
N LEU A 231 16.00 -14.47 -18.94
CA LEU A 231 15.63 -14.17 -20.32
C LEU A 231 16.86 -14.36 -21.19
N ARG A 232 16.85 -15.41 -22.03
CA ARG A 232 17.89 -15.64 -23.02
C ARG A 232 17.80 -14.46 -23.98
N LYS A 233 18.75 -13.52 -23.89
CA LYS A 233 18.82 -12.38 -24.81
C LYS A 233 18.76 -12.92 -26.24
N ARG A 234 17.72 -12.54 -26.98
CA ARG A 234 17.67 -12.68 -28.44
C ARG A 234 18.46 -11.55 -29.07
#